data_AF-A0A6P1I8A7-F1
#
_entry.id   AF-A0A6P1I8A7-F1
#
_cell.length_a   1.000
_cell.length_b   1.000
_cell.length_c   1.000
_cell.angle_alpha   90.00
_cell.angle_beta   90.00
_cell.angle_gamma   90.00
#
_symmetry.space_group_name_H-M   'P 1'
#
loop_
_entity.id
_entity.type
_entity.pdbx_description
1 polymer ?
#
loop_
_entity_poly.entity_id
_entity_poly.type
_entity_poly.pdbx_seq_one_letter_code
_entity_poly.pdbx_strand_id
1 'polypeptide(L)'
;MGGVDKPAVVVGGRRMLDTALDAVDDCARIVVVGPRRSDLDSTVLQTQETPPGAGPVAGVAAGLAVLDAEPGDRVILLASDLPFAEPTMVEALAAAVQDADTVFAVDESGRLQFLLSAWRVGALTDRVRSLGSAVNQPMKALVPETFDTVLFRGVTDCDTPEDVERARGRAAASPVSIAEARRAILEAVPPLPPRSAALGTSLGATLAEPLLAAEALPRIAVSAMDGYAVAGDGPWVLRDDIRYAGSSEELELADGEAARIATGAHLPSGATAVVRDEFAVVTNTSDGPKLSRSQDAPVRDDARRRGEDWHEGYRLAVEGTAVTPALVSAAASAEVTTAGVRGPVRAHVAVTGDEIRREGPLRRGQTRDALGPVLPQFLSWCGIRTVADTHLRDTSDSFDELFREVRQPDLIVIVGATGGGAADQLRAALDRAEARIVVGRVQCRPGGSQVTALLPDGRVVLGLPGNPYAAVVTLLITVPSIVAALTGRTPAPRQLARIANASEVSGNATRILPAVPQPDGMWRVDPGIRTAHLAGIIDREALALVPAGAADGDLAELVPLPR
;
A
#
# COMPACT_ATOMS: atom_id res chain seq x y z
N MET A 1 5.71 22.43 -29.13
CA MET A 1 5.83 22.99 -27.76
C MET A 1 7.12 23.83 -27.69
N GLY A 2 7.05 25.17 -27.72
CA GLY A 2 8.20 26.06 -27.93
C GLY A 2 9.44 25.79 -27.06
N GLY A 3 10.37 24.96 -27.55
CA GLY A 3 11.64 24.62 -26.88
C GLY A 3 11.55 23.58 -25.76
N VAL A 4 10.39 22.95 -25.53
CA VAL A 4 10.20 21.94 -24.48
C VAL A 4 10.66 20.57 -24.97
N ASP A 5 11.46 19.88 -24.15
CA ASP A 5 11.90 18.51 -24.38
C ASP A 5 10.73 17.53 -24.21
N LYS A 6 9.97 17.29 -25.30
CA LYS A 6 8.75 16.46 -25.26
C LYS A 6 8.98 15.08 -24.62
N PRO A 7 10.03 14.32 -24.96
CA PRO A 7 10.26 13.00 -24.37
C PRO A 7 10.44 13.01 -22.84
N ALA A 8 10.83 14.14 -22.24
CA ALA A 8 10.95 14.29 -20.79
C ALA A 8 9.63 14.62 -20.08
N VAL A 9 8.55 14.93 -20.82
CA VAL A 9 7.24 15.22 -20.24
C VAL A 9 6.66 13.96 -19.59
N VAL A 10 6.12 14.13 -18.38
CA VAL A 10 5.53 13.05 -17.59
C VAL A 10 4.04 12.88 -17.88
N VAL A 11 3.65 11.65 -18.23
CA VAL A 11 2.27 11.18 -18.42
C VAL A 11 2.09 9.89 -17.62
N GLY A 12 1.05 9.80 -16.79
CA GLY A 12 0.82 8.61 -15.95
C GLY A 12 1.93 8.32 -14.94
N GLY A 13 2.69 9.33 -14.51
CA GLY A 13 3.79 9.20 -13.55
C GLY A 13 5.13 8.76 -14.15
N ARG A 14 5.22 8.52 -15.46
CA ARG A 14 6.47 8.18 -16.18
C ARG A 14 6.77 9.19 -17.28
N ARG A 15 8.05 9.38 -17.63
CA ARG A 15 8.41 10.18 -18.81
C ARG A 15 8.04 9.40 -20.07
N MET A 16 7.62 10.11 -21.13
CA MET A 16 7.28 9.45 -22.39
C MET A 16 8.47 8.68 -22.99
N LEU A 17 9.69 9.17 -22.79
CA LEU A 17 10.90 8.44 -23.17
C LEU A 17 11.04 7.10 -22.45
N ASP A 18 10.79 7.06 -21.13
CA ASP A 18 10.89 5.82 -20.35
C ASP A 18 9.85 4.81 -20.82
N THR A 19 8.63 5.27 -21.13
CA THR A 19 7.58 4.42 -21.72
C THR A 19 8.01 3.84 -23.07
N ALA A 20 8.64 4.65 -23.94
CA ALA A 20 9.12 4.18 -25.22
C ALA A 20 10.27 3.16 -25.07
N LEU A 21 11.16 3.35 -24.10
CA LEU A 21 12.25 2.41 -23.80
C LEU A 21 11.72 1.09 -23.24
N ASP A 22 10.78 1.13 -22.28
CA ASP A 22 10.11 -0.05 -21.75
C ASP A 22 9.44 -0.87 -22.87
N ALA A 23 8.82 -0.20 -23.86
CA ALA A 23 8.15 -0.86 -24.96
C ALA A 23 9.10 -1.64 -25.90
N VAL A 24 10.39 -1.31 -25.91
CA VAL A 24 11.40 -1.95 -26.78
C VAL A 24 12.49 -2.67 -25.99
N ASP A 25 12.30 -2.92 -24.69
CA ASP A 25 13.32 -3.49 -23.80
C ASP A 25 13.78 -4.89 -24.25
N ASP A 26 12.90 -5.66 -24.90
CA ASP A 26 13.23 -6.97 -25.47
C ASP A 26 14.01 -6.90 -26.81
N CYS A 27 14.27 -5.71 -27.34
CA CYS A 27 15.07 -5.54 -28.55
C CYS A 27 16.56 -5.79 -28.25
N ALA A 28 17.23 -6.54 -29.12
CA ALA A 28 18.66 -6.86 -28.95
C ALA A 28 19.56 -5.61 -28.85
N ARG A 29 19.15 -4.50 -29.48
CA ARG A 29 19.85 -3.20 -29.45
C ARG A 29 18.84 -2.07 -29.51
N ILE A 30 19.08 -1.02 -28.73
CA ILE A 30 18.24 0.17 -28.65
C ILE A 30 19.09 1.39 -28.98
N VAL A 31 18.62 2.23 -29.91
CA VAL A 31 19.26 3.49 -30.30
C VAL A 31 18.28 4.64 -30.08
N VAL A 32 18.64 5.60 -29.23
CA VAL A 32 17.91 6.85 -29.07
C VAL A 32 18.54 7.91 -29.97
N VAL A 33 17.74 8.46 -30.88
CA VAL A 33 18.18 9.51 -31.80
C VAL A 33 17.69 10.88 -31.31
N GLY A 34 18.61 11.79 -31.05
CA GLY A 34 18.32 13.15 -30.61
C GLY A 34 19.45 13.77 -29.78
N PRO A 35 19.20 14.90 -29.09
CA PRO A 35 20.17 15.48 -28.17
C PRO A 35 20.62 14.48 -27.11
N ARG A 36 21.92 14.48 -26.79
CA ARG A 36 22.52 13.53 -25.83
C ARG A 36 21.90 13.67 -24.43
N ARG A 37 21.59 12.53 -23.81
CA ARG A 37 20.99 12.39 -22.48
C ARG A 37 21.95 11.65 -21.54
N SER A 38 22.21 12.21 -20.36
CA SER A 38 23.13 11.64 -19.37
C SER A 38 22.48 10.60 -18.44
N ASP A 39 21.15 10.54 -18.46
CA ASP A 39 20.29 9.76 -17.57
C ASP A 39 19.83 8.42 -18.18
N LEU A 40 20.30 8.08 -19.39
CA LEU A 40 20.01 6.79 -20.03
C LEU A 40 21.02 5.72 -19.61
N ASP A 41 20.58 4.46 -19.61
CA ASP A 41 21.46 3.32 -19.36
C ASP A 41 22.63 3.29 -20.36
N SER A 42 23.79 2.86 -19.88
CA SER A 42 24.99 2.65 -20.69
C SER A 42 24.80 1.68 -21.87
N THR A 43 23.81 0.79 -21.81
CA THR A 43 23.46 -0.15 -22.89
C THR A 43 22.69 0.51 -24.03
N VAL A 44 22.08 1.69 -23.80
CA VAL A 44 21.32 2.42 -24.82
C VAL A 44 22.26 3.29 -25.65
N LEU A 45 22.36 2.96 -26.94
CA LEU A 45 23.16 3.73 -27.89
C LEU A 45 22.49 5.08 -28.15
N GLN A 46 23.29 6.13 -28.33
CA GLN A 46 22.78 7.47 -28.60
C GLN A 46 23.47 8.06 -29.83
N THR A 47 22.68 8.70 -30.69
CA THR A 47 23.17 9.40 -31.87
C THR A 47 22.29 10.61 -32.15
N GLN A 48 22.72 11.48 -33.07
CA GLN A 48 21.95 12.65 -33.48
C GLN A 48 22.09 12.86 -34.99
N GLU A 49 21.00 13.25 -35.63
CA GLU A 49 21.00 13.61 -37.04
C GLU A 49 21.89 14.83 -37.32
N THR A 50 22.48 14.86 -38.51
CA THR A 50 23.35 15.96 -38.95
C THR A 50 22.79 16.64 -40.22
N PRO A 51 22.54 17.96 -40.20
CA PRO A 51 22.62 18.86 -39.04
C PRO A 51 21.51 18.56 -37.99
N PRO A 52 21.71 18.92 -36.71
CA PRO A 52 20.66 18.81 -35.70
C PRO A 52 19.35 19.48 -36.13
N GLY A 53 18.22 18.80 -35.98
CA GLY A 53 16.92 19.27 -36.44
C GLY A 53 16.66 19.04 -37.93
N ALA A 54 17.45 18.22 -38.62
CA ALA A 54 17.25 17.86 -40.04
C ALA A 54 15.99 17.02 -40.31
N GLY A 55 15.17 16.73 -39.29
CA GLY A 55 13.89 16.05 -39.45
C GLY A 55 13.95 14.53 -39.25
N PRO A 56 12.79 13.86 -39.29
CA PRO A 56 12.64 12.50 -38.79
C PRO A 56 13.35 11.45 -39.66
N VAL A 57 13.38 11.62 -40.98
CA VAL A 57 14.10 10.67 -41.87
C VAL A 57 15.61 10.78 -41.69
N ALA A 58 16.14 11.97 -41.45
CA ALA A 58 17.55 12.16 -41.08
C ALA A 58 17.88 11.49 -39.74
N GLY A 59 16.93 11.54 -38.79
CA GLY A 59 17.01 10.79 -37.54
C GLY A 59 17.07 9.27 -37.76
N VAL A 60 16.18 8.72 -38.58
CA VAL A 60 16.19 7.30 -38.94
C VAL A 60 17.53 6.89 -39.58
N ALA A 61 18.04 7.70 -40.50
CA ALA A 61 19.33 7.45 -41.15
C ALA A 61 20.49 7.43 -40.15
N ALA A 62 20.52 8.38 -39.20
CA ALA A 62 21.53 8.43 -38.15
C ALA A 62 21.44 7.23 -37.18
N GLY A 63 20.23 6.80 -36.85
CA GLY A 63 19.97 5.62 -36.03
C GLY A 63 20.50 4.34 -36.70
N LEU A 64 20.14 4.12 -37.96
CA LEU A 64 20.58 2.96 -38.75
C LEU A 64 22.11 2.87 -38.86
N ALA A 65 22.79 4.01 -38.97
CA ALA A 65 24.24 4.05 -39.06
C ALA A 65 24.97 3.54 -37.79
N VAL A 66 24.30 3.56 -36.64
CA VAL A 66 24.88 3.15 -35.33
C VAL A 66 24.30 1.82 -34.83
N LEU A 67 23.15 1.39 -35.37
CA LEU A 67 22.47 0.16 -34.95
C LEU A 67 23.28 -1.11 -35.26
N ASP A 68 24.16 -1.07 -36.28
CA ASP A 68 25.04 -2.17 -36.69
C ASP A 68 24.25 -3.48 -36.95
N ALA A 69 23.08 -3.36 -37.58
CA ALA A 69 22.19 -4.47 -37.88
C ALA A 69 22.39 -4.99 -39.32
N GLU A 70 22.19 -6.30 -39.51
CA GLU A 70 22.31 -6.94 -40.81
C GLU A 70 21.04 -6.71 -41.66
N PRO A 71 21.11 -6.70 -43.00
CA PRO A 71 19.94 -6.45 -43.85
C PRO A 71 18.74 -7.39 -43.62
N GLY A 72 19.00 -8.61 -43.12
CA GLY A 72 17.97 -9.60 -42.79
C GLY A 72 17.29 -9.39 -41.44
N ASP A 73 17.85 -8.54 -40.58
CA ASP A 73 17.30 -8.22 -39.26
C ASP A 73 16.03 -7.37 -39.37
N ARG A 74 15.31 -7.29 -38.26
CA ARG A 74 14.14 -6.43 -38.10
C ARG A 74 14.50 -5.21 -37.27
N VAL A 75 13.97 -4.05 -37.64
CA VAL A 75 14.10 -2.80 -36.88
C VAL A 75 12.73 -2.21 -36.61
N ILE A 76 12.57 -1.71 -35.38
CA ILE A 76 11.39 -1.00 -34.94
C ILE A 76 11.68 0.49 -34.97
N LEU A 77 10.83 1.26 -35.64
CA LEU A 77 10.82 2.72 -35.54
C LEU A 77 9.73 3.11 -34.56
N LEU A 78 10.13 3.69 -33.42
CA LEU A 78 9.24 4.12 -32.34
C LEU A 78 9.48 5.59 -31.99
N ALA A 79 8.43 6.40 -31.99
CA ALA A 79 8.48 7.78 -31.51
C ALA A 79 8.54 7.83 -29.98
N SER A 80 9.40 8.69 -29.44
CA SER A 80 9.60 8.86 -27.99
C SER A 80 8.51 9.70 -27.29
N ASP A 81 7.50 10.17 -28.03
CA ASP A 81 6.36 10.95 -27.55
C ASP A 81 5.03 10.19 -27.68
N LEU A 82 5.09 8.85 -27.69
CA LEU A 82 3.94 7.94 -27.58
C LEU A 82 3.76 7.49 -26.11
N PRO A 83 2.91 8.18 -25.31
CA PRO A 83 2.78 7.91 -23.86
C PRO A 83 2.13 6.56 -23.50
N PHE A 84 1.68 5.79 -24.50
CA PHE A 84 1.00 4.51 -24.32
C PHE A 84 1.59 3.40 -25.20
N ALA A 85 2.86 3.52 -25.59
CA ALA A 85 3.57 2.43 -26.24
C ALA A 85 3.72 1.25 -25.27
N GLU A 86 3.44 0.04 -25.74
CA GLU A 86 3.51 -1.20 -24.94
C GLU A 86 4.35 -2.26 -25.67
N PRO A 87 5.07 -3.15 -24.95
CA PRO A 87 5.85 -4.23 -25.56
C PRO A 87 5.04 -5.11 -26.51
N THR A 88 3.78 -5.40 -26.16
CA THR A 88 2.87 -6.20 -26.98
C THR A 88 2.58 -5.59 -28.35
N MET A 89 2.62 -4.26 -28.47
CA MET A 89 2.48 -3.58 -29.77
C MET A 89 3.71 -3.82 -30.63
N VAL A 90 4.90 -3.75 -30.03
CA VAL A 90 6.18 -3.98 -30.70
C VAL A 90 6.29 -5.44 -31.15
N GLU A 91 5.92 -6.39 -30.29
CA GLU A 91 5.84 -7.81 -30.63
C GLU A 91 4.88 -8.08 -31.79
N ALA A 92 3.68 -7.50 -31.77
CA ALA A 92 2.69 -7.67 -32.82
C ALA A 92 3.17 -7.11 -34.18
N LEU A 93 3.81 -5.93 -34.18
CA LEU A 93 4.43 -5.36 -35.37
C LEU A 93 5.57 -6.25 -35.89
N ALA A 94 6.48 -6.67 -35.01
CA ALA A 94 7.60 -7.54 -35.38
C ALA A 94 7.13 -8.89 -35.93
N ALA A 95 6.08 -9.47 -35.34
CA ALA A 95 5.50 -10.73 -35.78
C ALA A 95 4.78 -10.63 -37.13
N ALA A 96 4.25 -9.45 -37.48
CA ALA A 96 3.59 -9.18 -38.75
C ALA A 96 4.57 -8.97 -39.92
N VAL A 97 5.85 -8.69 -39.67
CA VAL A 97 6.92 -8.63 -40.70
C VAL A 97 7.29 -10.07 -41.11
N GLN A 98 6.35 -10.81 -41.69
CA GLN A 98 6.57 -12.15 -42.25
C GLN A 98 6.86 -12.03 -43.74
N ASP A 99 5.83 -11.71 -44.53
CA ASP A 99 5.90 -11.65 -46.00
C ASP A 99 6.13 -10.23 -46.54
N ALA A 100 5.77 -9.19 -45.77
CA ALA A 100 6.02 -7.80 -46.12
C ALA A 100 7.36 -7.29 -45.59
N ASP A 101 8.00 -6.39 -46.34
CA ASP A 101 9.23 -5.69 -45.94
C ASP A 101 8.97 -4.61 -44.88
N THR A 102 7.71 -4.25 -44.66
CA THR A 102 7.29 -3.15 -43.78
C THR A 102 5.88 -3.35 -43.25
N VAL A 103 5.70 -3.09 -41.96
CA VAL A 103 4.41 -3.07 -41.28
C VAL A 103 4.27 -1.75 -40.52
N PHE A 104 3.17 -1.03 -40.73
CA PHE A 104 2.83 0.18 -39.98
C PHE A 104 1.73 -0.08 -38.95
N ALA A 105 1.80 0.59 -37.81
CA ALA A 105 0.61 0.76 -37.00
C ALA A 105 -0.39 1.70 -37.70
N VAL A 106 -1.68 1.38 -37.59
CA VAL A 106 -2.77 2.29 -37.90
C VAL A 106 -3.60 2.54 -36.65
N ASP A 107 -4.07 3.77 -36.48
CA ASP A 107 -4.99 4.11 -35.40
C ASP A 107 -6.46 3.79 -35.76
N GLU A 108 -7.37 4.05 -34.82
CA GLU A 108 -8.81 3.80 -34.98
C GLU A 108 -9.47 4.60 -36.11
N SER A 109 -8.82 5.66 -36.61
CA SER A 109 -9.28 6.43 -37.78
C SER A 109 -8.73 5.90 -39.10
N GLY A 110 -7.86 4.89 -39.05
CA GLY A 110 -7.14 4.35 -40.21
C GLY A 110 -5.91 5.17 -40.60
N ARG A 111 -5.48 6.13 -39.77
CA ARG A 111 -4.28 6.93 -40.04
C ARG A 111 -3.04 6.13 -39.70
N LEU A 112 -2.07 6.15 -40.62
CA LEU A 112 -0.75 5.53 -40.44
C LEU A 112 0.07 6.26 -39.37
N GLN A 113 0.65 5.48 -38.48
CA GLN A 113 1.63 5.93 -37.49
C GLN A 113 3.03 5.58 -38.00
N PHE A 114 3.66 6.52 -38.71
CA PHE A 114 4.92 6.24 -39.41
C PHE A 114 6.07 5.83 -38.47
N LEU A 115 6.11 6.44 -37.27
CA LEU A 115 7.08 6.17 -36.22
C LEU A 115 6.50 5.22 -35.15
N LEU A 116 5.61 4.32 -35.58
CA LEU A 116 5.27 3.10 -34.86
C LEU A 116 5.17 1.99 -35.93
N SER A 117 6.33 1.51 -36.37
CA SER A 117 6.43 0.60 -37.50
C SER A 117 7.58 -0.39 -37.34
N ALA A 118 7.45 -1.54 -38.01
CA ALA A 118 8.48 -2.57 -38.09
C ALA A 118 8.92 -2.76 -39.53
N TRP A 119 10.22 -2.90 -39.74
CA TRP A 119 10.85 -2.98 -41.05
C TRP A 119 11.88 -4.11 -41.10
N ARG A 120 12.11 -4.67 -42.29
CA ARG A 120 13.40 -5.29 -42.58
C ARG A 120 14.46 -4.20 -42.72
N VAL A 121 15.61 -4.39 -42.08
CA VAL A 121 16.71 -3.40 -42.06
C VAL A 121 17.16 -3.06 -43.48
N GLY A 122 17.31 -4.06 -44.35
CA GLY A 122 17.68 -3.86 -45.76
C GLY A 122 16.70 -2.97 -46.50
N ALA A 123 15.40 -3.25 -46.38
CA ALA A 123 14.35 -2.48 -47.05
C ALA A 123 14.31 -1.02 -46.59
N LEU A 124 14.37 -0.78 -45.27
CA LEU A 124 14.39 0.59 -44.75
C LEU A 124 15.66 1.34 -45.19
N THR A 125 16.81 0.68 -45.17
CA THR A 125 18.08 1.25 -45.60
C THR A 125 18.05 1.65 -47.08
N ASP A 126 17.51 0.80 -47.94
CA ASP A 126 17.39 1.07 -49.38
C ASP A 126 16.39 2.21 -49.66
N ARG A 127 15.29 2.28 -48.90
CA ARG A 127 14.36 3.42 -48.97
C ARG A 127 15.04 4.72 -48.60
N VAL A 128 15.77 4.78 -47.49
CA VAL A 128 16.51 5.98 -47.08
C VAL A 128 17.52 6.40 -48.14
N ARG A 129 18.28 5.45 -48.72
CA ARG A 129 19.25 5.71 -49.79
C ARG A 129 18.59 6.22 -51.07
N SER A 130 17.43 5.69 -51.44
CA SER A 130 16.71 6.07 -52.66
C SER A 130 16.28 7.54 -52.72
N LEU A 131 16.17 8.20 -51.56
CA LEU A 131 15.82 9.62 -51.46
C LEU A 131 16.96 10.56 -51.91
N GLY A 132 18.19 10.06 -52.01
CA GLY A 132 19.40 10.85 -52.32
C GLY A 132 19.85 11.78 -51.18
N SER A 133 18.92 12.34 -50.41
CA SER A 133 19.17 13.08 -49.18
C SER A 133 18.05 12.83 -48.16
N ALA A 134 18.43 12.55 -46.91
CA ALA A 134 17.52 12.39 -45.78
C ALA A 134 17.13 13.72 -45.11
N VAL A 135 17.80 14.83 -45.45
CA VAL A 135 17.64 16.13 -44.81
C VAL A 135 16.28 16.74 -45.17
N ASN A 136 15.54 17.16 -44.15
CA ASN A 136 14.19 17.76 -44.21
C ASN A 136 13.15 16.88 -44.92
N GLN A 137 13.37 15.56 -44.97
CA GLN A 137 12.40 14.62 -45.53
C GLN A 137 11.35 14.22 -44.48
N PRO A 138 10.05 14.24 -44.82
CA PRO A 138 9.00 13.74 -43.94
C PRO A 138 8.97 12.22 -43.96
N MET A 139 8.47 11.59 -42.89
CA MET A 139 8.37 10.13 -42.81
C MET A 139 7.53 9.50 -43.95
N LYS A 140 6.57 10.24 -44.49
CA LYS A 140 5.77 9.82 -45.65
C LYS A 140 6.63 9.48 -46.88
N ALA A 141 7.82 10.06 -47.02
CA ALA A 141 8.74 9.78 -48.13
C ALA A 141 9.30 8.34 -48.09
N LEU A 142 9.35 7.72 -46.90
CA LEU A 142 9.84 6.35 -46.74
C LEU A 142 8.77 5.30 -47.05
N VAL A 143 7.50 5.65 -47.04
CA VAL A 143 6.38 4.71 -47.22
C VAL A 143 6.49 4.02 -48.59
N PRO A 144 6.62 2.68 -48.62
CA PRO A 144 6.69 1.92 -49.87
C PRO A 144 5.31 1.79 -50.53
N GLU A 145 5.28 1.30 -51.77
CA GLU A 145 4.02 1.04 -52.49
C GLU A 145 3.23 -0.11 -51.86
N THR A 146 3.93 -1.09 -51.28
CA THR A 146 3.34 -2.26 -50.61
C THR A 146 3.81 -2.33 -49.16
N PHE A 147 2.86 -2.38 -48.23
CA PHE A 147 3.10 -2.54 -46.79
C PHE A 147 1.88 -3.17 -46.14
N ASP A 148 2.10 -3.79 -44.99
CA ASP A 148 1.02 -4.29 -44.13
C ASP A 148 0.73 -3.31 -43.00
N THR A 149 -0.44 -3.49 -42.37
CA THR A 149 -0.85 -2.64 -41.24
C THR A 149 -1.40 -3.45 -40.08
N VAL A 150 -1.13 -3.00 -38.85
CA VAL A 150 -1.73 -3.53 -37.63
C VAL A 150 -2.51 -2.43 -36.92
N LEU A 151 -3.78 -2.68 -36.62
CA LEU A 151 -4.64 -1.73 -35.91
C LEU A 151 -4.34 -1.73 -34.41
N PHE A 152 -3.97 -0.56 -33.88
CA PHE A 152 -3.83 -0.34 -32.43
C PHE A 152 -4.75 0.77 -31.95
N ARG A 153 -5.30 0.59 -30.75
CA ARG A 153 -6.18 1.60 -30.15
C ARG A 153 -5.37 2.60 -29.33
N GLY A 154 -5.53 3.87 -29.69
CA GLY A 154 -5.02 4.99 -28.91
C GLY A 154 -3.49 5.10 -28.89
N VAL A 155 -2.88 4.90 -30.05
CA VAL A 155 -1.45 5.13 -30.34
C VAL A 155 -1.18 6.57 -30.80
N THR A 156 -1.78 7.55 -30.10
CA THR A 156 -1.67 8.97 -30.47
C THR A 156 -0.42 9.59 -29.85
N ASP A 157 0.32 10.33 -30.65
CA ASP A 157 1.48 11.13 -30.26
C ASP A 157 1.08 12.40 -29.50
N CYS A 158 1.97 12.87 -28.62
CA CYS A 158 1.77 14.11 -27.86
C CYS A 158 2.54 15.27 -28.51
N ASP A 159 1.89 15.96 -29.45
CA ASP A 159 2.49 17.08 -30.17
C ASP A 159 2.29 18.44 -29.50
N THR A 160 1.13 18.62 -28.86
CA THR A 160 0.69 19.87 -28.24
C THR A 160 0.50 19.72 -26.73
N PRO A 161 0.47 20.84 -25.96
CA PRO A 161 0.09 20.79 -24.55
C PRO A 161 -1.30 20.19 -24.32
N GLU A 162 -2.25 20.39 -25.23
CA GLU A 162 -3.59 19.79 -25.17
C GLU A 162 -3.55 18.27 -25.33
N ASP A 163 -2.66 17.75 -26.18
CA ASP A 163 -2.46 16.30 -26.34
C ASP A 163 -1.87 15.67 -25.08
N VAL A 164 -0.89 16.34 -24.46
CA VAL A 164 -0.32 15.93 -23.17
C VAL A 164 -1.40 15.88 -22.09
N GLU A 165 -2.26 16.89 -22.03
CA GLU A 165 -3.33 16.94 -21.03
C GLU A 165 -4.36 15.82 -21.25
N ARG A 166 -4.74 15.58 -22.52
CA ARG A 166 -5.60 14.45 -22.89
C ARG A 166 -4.98 13.10 -22.53
N ALA A 167 -3.67 12.95 -22.77
CA ALA A 167 -2.93 11.75 -22.41
C ALA A 167 -2.84 11.58 -20.89
N ARG A 168 -2.63 12.64 -20.12
CA ARG A 168 -2.68 12.59 -18.64
C ARG A 168 -4.05 12.16 -18.15
N GLY A 169 -5.13 12.73 -18.71
CA GLY A 169 -6.49 12.32 -18.42
C GLY A 169 -6.75 10.84 -18.73
N ARG A 170 -6.26 10.35 -19.87
CA ARG A 170 -6.37 8.93 -20.25
C ARG A 170 -5.51 8.02 -19.38
N ALA A 171 -4.28 8.41 -19.04
CA ALA A 171 -3.42 7.65 -18.14
C ALA A 171 -4.02 7.55 -16.74
N ALA A 172 -4.61 8.64 -16.24
CA ALA A 172 -5.40 8.63 -15.01
C ALA A 172 -6.65 7.75 -15.12
N ALA A 173 -7.15 7.46 -16.33
CA ALA A 173 -8.27 6.55 -16.55
C ALA A 173 -7.86 5.07 -16.71
N SER A 174 -6.59 4.79 -17.02
CA SER A 174 -6.06 3.42 -17.16
C SER A 174 -5.98 2.71 -15.80
N PRO A 175 -6.53 1.49 -15.68
CA PRO A 175 -6.51 0.76 -14.41
C PRO A 175 -5.11 0.23 -14.11
N VAL A 176 -4.62 0.50 -12.90
CA VAL A 176 -3.40 -0.13 -12.35
C VAL A 176 -3.76 -1.36 -11.51
N SER A 177 -2.84 -2.28 -11.30
CA SER A 177 -3.03 -3.39 -10.36
C SER A 177 -3.18 -2.88 -8.91
N ILE A 178 -3.75 -3.72 -8.03
CA ILE A 178 -3.85 -3.38 -6.59
C ILE A 178 -2.45 -3.14 -5.98
N ALA A 179 -1.45 -3.91 -6.39
CA ALA A 179 -0.09 -3.76 -5.90
C ALA A 179 0.53 -2.42 -6.32
N GLU A 180 0.34 -2.02 -7.58
CA GLU A 180 0.80 -0.74 -8.10
C GLU A 180 0.09 0.44 -7.45
N ALA A 181 -1.23 0.35 -7.25
CA ALA A 181 -1.99 1.38 -6.55
C ALA A 181 -1.46 1.61 -5.12
N ARG A 182 -1.25 0.53 -4.37
CA ARG A 182 -0.69 0.60 -3.00
C ARG A 182 0.70 1.21 -2.98
N ARG A 183 1.58 0.80 -3.90
CA ARG A 183 2.93 1.37 -4.04
C ARG A 183 2.88 2.86 -4.38
N ALA A 184 2.08 3.25 -5.37
CA ALA A 184 1.93 4.65 -5.78
C ALA A 184 1.45 5.54 -4.62
N ILE A 185 0.54 5.04 -3.76
CA ILE A 185 0.09 5.75 -2.56
C ILE A 185 1.24 5.92 -1.56
N LEU A 186 1.99 4.86 -1.27
CA LEU A 186 3.10 4.88 -0.33
C LEU A 186 4.22 5.85 -0.77
N GLU A 187 4.46 5.96 -2.07
CA GLU A 187 5.48 6.83 -2.64
C GLU A 187 5.04 8.30 -2.75
N ALA A 188 3.76 8.56 -3.06
CA ALA A 188 3.28 9.91 -3.37
C ALA A 188 2.73 10.67 -2.15
N VAL A 189 2.23 9.98 -1.12
CA VAL A 189 1.58 10.62 0.03
C VAL A 189 2.61 10.91 1.12
N PRO A 190 2.83 12.20 1.48
CA PRO A 190 3.80 12.55 2.52
C PRO A 190 3.28 12.19 3.92
N PRO A 191 4.18 11.85 4.87
CA PRO A 191 3.79 11.58 6.24
C PRO A 191 3.37 12.86 6.98
N LEU A 192 2.36 12.74 7.85
CA LEU A 192 1.89 13.78 8.75
C LEU A 192 3.01 14.19 9.72
N PRO A 193 3.12 15.47 10.11
CA PRO A 193 4.13 15.91 11.06
C PRO A 193 3.99 15.16 12.40
N PRO A 194 5.11 14.79 13.06
CA PRO A 194 5.06 14.13 14.35
C PRO A 194 4.57 15.10 15.42
N ARG A 195 3.87 14.56 16.43
CA ARG A 195 3.43 15.30 17.61
C ARG A 195 3.66 14.46 18.87
N SER A 196 3.95 15.09 19.99
CA SER A 196 3.93 14.40 21.29
C SER A 196 2.49 14.15 21.72
N ALA A 197 2.19 12.94 22.16
CA ALA A 197 0.85 12.53 22.56
C ALA A 197 0.86 11.48 23.66
N ALA A 198 -0.21 11.43 24.47
CA ALA A 198 -0.47 10.32 25.35
C ALA A 198 -0.76 9.05 24.53
N LEU A 199 -0.07 7.95 24.83
CA LEU A 199 -0.22 6.70 24.09
C LEU A 199 -1.62 6.09 24.25
N GLY A 200 -2.21 6.21 25.45
CA GLY A 200 -3.55 5.69 25.76
C GLY A 200 -4.69 6.30 24.93
N THR A 201 -4.50 7.47 24.32
CA THR A 201 -5.49 8.13 23.45
C THR A 201 -5.06 8.20 21.98
N SER A 202 -3.96 7.52 21.63
CA SER A 202 -3.34 7.56 20.31
C SER A 202 -3.45 6.23 19.55
N LEU A 203 -4.43 5.37 19.89
CA LEU A 203 -4.71 4.16 19.13
C LEU A 203 -4.91 4.48 17.63
N GLY A 204 -4.30 3.67 16.76
CA GLY A 204 -4.31 3.90 15.32
C GLY A 204 -3.27 4.92 14.82
N ALA A 205 -2.56 5.61 15.72
CA ALA A 205 -1.33 6.34 15.38
C ALA A 205 -0.16 5.38 15.14
N THR A 206 1.01 5.95 14.85
CA THR A 206 2.27 5.22 14.66
C THR A 206 3.37 5.99 15.38
N LEU A 207 4.30 5.29 16.02
CA LEU A 207 5.46 5.88 16.67
C LEU A 207 6.33 6.64 15.65
N ALA A 208 6.65 7.89 15.96
CA ALA A 208 7.54 8.74 15.15
C ALA A 208 9.02 8.61 15.55
N GLU A 209 9.31 7.87 16.62
CA GLU A 209 10.64 7.59 17.15
C GLU A 209 10.59 6.27 17.93
N PRO A 210 11.72 5.61 18.21
CA PRO A 210 11.74 4.40 19.03
C PRO A 210 11.14 4.63 20.43
N LEU A 211 10.34 3.68 20.92
CA LEU A 211 9.83 3.70 22.28
C LEU A 211 10.83 3.02 23.21
N LEU A 212 11.40 3.79 24.14
CA LEU A 212 12.36 3.31 25.13
C LEU A 212 11.68 3.16 26.49
N ALA A 213 12.02 2.10 27.23
CA ALA A 213 11.58 1.93 28.60
C ALA A 213 12.19 3.02 29.48
N ALA A 214 11.37 3.75 30.24
CA ALA A 214 11.88 4.71 31.21
C ALA A 214 12.42 4.01 32.46
N GLU A 215 11.94 2.80 32.75
CA GLU A 215 12.23 2.08 33.98
C GLU A 215 12.34 0.57 33.75
N ALA A 216 13.02 -0.12 34.66
CA ALA A 216 13.17 -1.58 34.61
C ALA A 216 11.85 -2.31 34.94
N LEU A 217 11.62 -3.48 34.33
CA LEU A 217 10.53 -4.39 34.70
C LEU A 217 11.08 -5.79 35.03
N PRO A 218 10.72 -6.36 36.19
CA PRO A 218 10.17 -5.69 37.37
C PRO A 218 11.04 -4.53 37.87
N ARG A 219 10.44 -3.51 38.50
CA ARG A 219 11.19 -2.36 39.08
C ARG A 219 12.06 -2.75 40.26
N ILE A 220 11.55 -3.70 41.04
CA ILE A 220 12.13 -4.29 42.24
C ILE A 220 11.94 -5.79 42.09
N ALA A 221 12.83 -6.60 42.67
CA ALA A 221 12.65 -8.04 42.66
C ALA A 221 11.32 -8.43 43.33
N VAL A 222 10.59 -9.37 42.75
CA VAL A 222 9.28 -9.83 43.23
C VAL A 222 9.20 -11.34 43.29
N SER A 223 8.30 -11.88 44.10
CA SER A 223 8.02 -13.31 44.07
C SER A 223 7.21 -13.71 42.84
N ALA A 224 7.61 -14.76 42.12
CA ALA A 224 6.83 -15.33 41.02
C ALA A 224 5.76 -16.32 41.50
N MET A 225 5.87 -16.81 42.75
CA MET A 225 5.02 -17.85 43.33
C MET A 225 4.65 -17.51 44.78
N ASP A 226 3.61 -18.14 45.31
CA ASP A 226 3.36 -18.16 46.74
C ASP A 226 4.39 -19.09 47.41
N GLY A 227 4.95 -18.67 48.53
CA GLY A 227 6.11 -19.34 49.08
C GLY A 227 6.72 -18.66 50.29
N TYR A 228 8.04 -18.77 50.35
CA TYR A 228 8.89 -18.20 51.37
C TYR A 228 10.06 -17.48 50.71
N ALA A 229 10.24 -16.20 51.02
CA ALA A 229 11.48 -15.51 50.74
C ALA A 229 12.52 -16.01 51.73
N VAL A 230 13.68 -16.43 51.23
CA VAL A 230 14.76 -17.01 52.04
C VAL A 230 16.05 -16.23 51.82
N ALA A 231 16.87 -16.12 52.86
CA ALA A 231 18.20 -15.52 52.82
C ALA A 231 19.25 -16.58 53.14
N GLY A 232 20.20 -16.78 52.23
CA GLY A 232 21.26 -17.78 52.37
C GLY A 232 20.81 -19.22 52.16
N ASP A 233 21.60 -20.17 52.67
CA ASP A 233 21.32 -21.60 52.62
C ASP A 233 20.51 -22.08 53.84
N GLY A 234 19.61 -23.03 53.61
CA GLY A 234 18.75 -23.58 54.65
C GLY A 234 19.45 -24.61 55.56
N PRO A 235 18.78 -25.05 56.65
CA PRO A 235 17.42 -24.69 57.05
C PRO A 235 17.32 -23.27 57.62
N TRP A 236 16.21 -22.58 57.32
CA TRP A 236 15.98 -21.19 57.71
C TRP A 236 15.10 -21.08 58.95
N VAL A 237 15.28 -20.03 59.75
CA VAL A 237 14.35 -19.64 60.82
C VAL A 237 13.15 -18.92 60.20
N LEU A 238 11.95 -19.44 60.39
CA LEU A 238 10.74 -18.85 59.83
C LEU A 238 10.25 -17.72 60.74
N ARG A 239 10.25 -16.50 60.21
CA ARG A 239 9.68 -15.32 60.86
C ARG A 239 8.16 -15.30 60.72
N ASP A 240 7.51 -14.62 61.67
CA ASP A 240 6.05 -14.42 61.66
C ASP A 240 5.59 -13.38 60.62
N ASP A 241 6.53 -12.64 60.03
CA ASP A 241 6.29 -11.64 58.99
C ASP A 241 5.73 -12.27 57.70
N ILE A 242 4.74 -11.61 57.09
CA ILE A 242 4.15 -12.02 55.80
C ILE A 242 4.20 -10.86 54.80
N ARG A 243 4.74 -11.15 53.62
CA ARG A 243 4.86 -10.20 52.51
C ARG A 243 3.72 -10.37 51.52
N TYR A 244 2.94 -9.32 51.32
CA TYR A 244 1.84 -9.26 50.34
C TYR A 244 2.16 -8.29 49.20
N ALA A 245 1.58 -8.54 48.02
CA ALA A 245 1.65 -7.62 46.89
C ALA A 245 1.05 -6.26 47.27
N GLY A 246 1.76 -5.17 46.93
CA GLY A 246 1.36 -3.80 47.29
C GLY A 246 1.72 -3.37 48.72
N SER A 247 2.32 -4.23 49.55
CA SER A 247 2.83 -3.83 50.87
C SER A 247 4.05 -2.89 50.75
N SER A 248 4.05 -1.84 51.55
CA SER A 248 5.15 -0.86 51.62
C SER A 248 6.04 -1.02 52.84
N GLU A 249 5.76 -1.98 53.72
CA GLU A 249 6.57 -2.25 54.89
C GLU A 249 7.95 -2.75 54.47
N GLU A 250 9.00 -2.27 55.12
CA GLU A 250 10.36 -2.75 54.88
C GLU A 250 10.62 -3.97 55.77
N LEU A 251 11.01 -5.09 55.14
CA LEU A 251 11.48 -6.29 55.82
C LEU A 251 12.88 -6.59 55.30
N GLU A 252 13.81 -6.78 56.22
CA GLU A 252 15.15 -7.28 55.95
C GLU A 252 15.28 -8.69 56.54
N LEU A 253 15.76 -9.62 55.73
CA LEU A 253 16.08 -10.98 56.15
C LEU A 253 17.59 -11.10 56.36
N ALA A 254 17.98 -11.51 57.56
CA ALA A 254 19.36 -11.91 57.81
C ALA A 254 19.66 -13.30 57.22
N ASP A 255 20.95 -13.61 57.03
CA ASP A 255 21.38 -14.94 56.56
C ASP A 255 20.81 -16.04 57.47
N GLY A 256 20.18 -17.06 56.88
CA GLY A 256 19.48 -18.12 57.60
C GLY A 256 18.06 -17.79 58.05
N GLU A 257 17.47 -16.65 57.63
CA GLU A 257 16.06 -16.31 57.89
C GLU A 257 15.17 -16.56 56.67
N ALA A 258 13.88 -16.78 56.95
CA ALA A 258 12.83 -16.85 55.95
C ALA A 258 11.57 -16.13 56.41
N ALA A 259 10.81 -15.57 55.46
CA ALA A 259 9.49 -15.00 55.71
C ALA A 259 8.49 -15.46 54.65
N ARG A 260 7.22 -15.54 55.02
CA ARG A 260 6.15 -15.91 54.10
C ARG A 260 6.02 -14.83 53.02
N ILE A 261 5.87 -15.21 51.76
CA ILE A 261 5.72 -14.25 50.66
C ILE A 261 4.65 -14.71 49.67
N ALA A 262 3.77 -13.78 49.28
CA ALA A 262 2.79 -13.99 48.24
C ALA A 262 3.33 -13.61 46.86
N THR A 263 2.75 -14.17 45.82
CA THR A 263 3.02 -13.87 44.42
C THR A 263 2.88 -12.37 44.15
N GLY A 264 3.86 -11.79 43.47
CA GLY A 264 3.91 -10.37 43.14
C GLY A 264 4.35 -9.46 44.30
N ALA A 265 4.56 -9.97 45.51
CA ALA A 265 5.13 -9.18 46.60
C ALA A 265 6.61 -8.87 46.35
N HIS A 266 7.04 -7.68 46.77
CA HIS A 266 8.44 -7.30 46.72
C HIS A 266 9.28 -8.21 47.61
N LEU A 267 10.44 -8.65 47.08
CA LEU A 267 11.42 -9.40 47.86
C LEU A 267 11.94 -8.54 49.01
N PRO A 268 12.00 -9.08 50.25
CA PRO A 268 12.73 -8.45 51.36
C PRO A 268 14.18 -8.15 50.99
N SER A 269 14.77 -7.12 51.60
CA SER A 269 16.23 -6.94 51.53
C SER A 269 16.92 -8.15 52.17
N GLY A 270 18.08 -8.53 51.64
CA GLY A 270 18.81 -9.73 52.07
C GLY A 270 18.26 -11.07 51.53
N ALA A 271 17.03 -11.12 51.00
CA ALA A 271 16.50 -12.33 50.38
C ALA A 271 17.34 -12.74 49.15
N THR A 272 17.78 -14.00 49.13
CA THR A 272 18.60 -14.57 48.05
C THR A 272 17.77 -15.36 47.05
N ALA A 273 16.61 -15.89 47.47
CA ALA A 273 15.70 -16.65 46.61
C ALA A 273 14.26 -16.70 47.16
N VAL A 274 13.34 -17.22 46.35
CA VAL A 274 12.02 -17.70 46.81
C VAL A 274 11.95 -19.22 46.69
N VAL A 275 11.47 -19.87 47.75
CA VAL A 275 11.05 -21.28 47.76
C VAL A 275 9.54 -21.33 47.74
N ARG A 276 8.94 -21.83 46.65
CA ARG A 276 7.49 -22.01 46.56
C ARG A 276 6.94 -23.00 47.59
N ASP A 277 5.67 -22.86 47.92
CA ASP A 277 4.95 -23.68 48.91
C ASP A 277 5.17 -25.17 48.76
N GLU A 278 5.06 -25.67 47.53
CA GLU A 278 5.14 -27.08 47.22
C GLU A 278 6.53 -27.67 47.51
N PHE A 279 7.54 -26.80 47.63
CA PHE A 279 8.93 -27.16 47.90
C PHE A 279 9.35 -26.86 49.32
N ALA A 280 8.46 -26.34 50.15
CA ALA A 280 8.74 -25.92 51.51
C ALA A 280 8.16 -26.90 52.54
N VAL A 281 8.93 -27.19 53.58
CA VAL A 281 8.49 -27.96 54.74
C VAL A 281 8.78 -27.14 55.99
N VAL A 282 7.74 -26.84 56.77
CA VAL A 282 7.85 -26.15 58.06
C VAL A 282 7.82 -27.18 59.19
N THR A 283 8.82 -27.16 60.06
CA THR A 283 8.93 -28.03 61.24
C THR A 283 9.02 -27.19 62.51
N ASN A 284 8.22 -27.51 63.52
CA ASN A 284 8.30 -26.84 64.83
C ASN A 284 9.44 -27.44 65.65
N THR A 285 10.38 -26.60 66.06
CA THR A 285 11.52 -26.98 66.92
C THR A 285 11.43 -26.28 68.28
N SER A 286 12.29 -26.64 69.23
CA SER A 286 12.39 -25.94 70.53
C SER A 286 12.73 -24.45 70.39
N ASP A 287 13.40 -24.09 69.29
CA ASP A 287 13.90 -22.75 69.02
C ASP A 287 12.94 -21.95 68.10
N GLY A 288 11.73 -22.48 67.84
CA GLY A 288 10.73 -21.89 66.94
C GLY A 288 10.52 -22.68 65.64
N PRO A 289 9.64 -22.19 64.74
CA PRO A 289 9.41 -22.81 63.45
C PRO A 289 10.63 -22.67 62.53
N LYS A 290 11.07 -23.78 61.92
CA LYS A 290 12.12 -23.81 60.90
C LYS A 290 11.56 -24.21 59.56
N LEU A 291 12.02 -23.55 58.51
CA LEU A 291 11.72 -23.83 57.12
C LEU A 291 12.88 -24.62 56.50
N SER A 292 12.56 -25.69 55.79
CA SER A 292 13.51 -26.44 54.97
C SER A 292 12.94 -26.64 53.57
N ARG A 293 13.81 -26.76 52.58
CA ARG A 293 13.40 -27.26 51.26
C ARG A 293 13.08 -28.76 51.38
N SER A 294 12.01 -29.21 50.74
CA SER A 294 11.64 -30.62 50.67
C SER A 294 12.77 -31.44 50.02
N GLN A 295 12.93 -32.70 50.44
CA GLN A 295 14.06 -33.54 50.07
C GLN A 295 14.19 -33.77 48.55
N ASP A 296 13.06 -33.89 47.86
CA ASP A 296 13.00 -34.12 46.41
C ASP A 296 12.78 -32.82 45.61
N ALA A 297 12.73 -31.66 46.26
CA ALA A 297 12.48 -30.40 45.59
C ALA A 297 13.75 -29.84 44.91
N PRO A 298 13.63 -29.28 43.69
CA PRO A 298 14.77 -28.72 42.97
C PRO A 298 15.32 -27.47 43.66
N VAL A 299 16.62 -27.24 43.53
CA VAL A 299 17.26 -25.97 43.91
C VAL A 299 16.97 -24.93 42.83
N ARG A 300 15.99 -24.07 43.07
CA ARG A 300 15.54 -23.01 42.17
C ARG A 300 15.25 -21.74 42.96
N ASP A 301 15.45 -20.60 42.29
CA ASP A 301 14.91 -19.31 42.70
C ASP A 301 13.60 -19.03 41.94
N ASP A 302 12.50 -18.89 42.68
CA ASP A 302 11.21 -18.48 42.15
C ASP A 302 10.96 -16.96 42.30
N ALA A 303 11.99 -16.16 42.53
CA ALA A 303 11.93 -14.70 42.40
C ALA A 303 12.09 -14.27 40.94
N ARG A 304 11.42 -13.18 40.56
CA ARG A 304 11.76 -12.40 39.37
C ARG A 304 12.65 -11.25 39.76
N ARG A 305 13.84 -11.16 39.18
CA ARG A 305 14.83 -10.13 39.52
C ARG A 305 14.44 -8.79 38.90
N ARG A 306 14.93 -7.69 39.49
CA ARG A 306 14.77 -6.36 38.90
C ARG A 306 15.31 -6.37 37.46
N GLY A 307 14.48 -5.92 36.53
CA GLY A 307 14.83 -5.80 35.13
C GLY A 307 15.01 -7.10 34.37
N GLU A 308 14.47 -8.21 34.88
CA GLU A 308 14.48 -9.51 34.20
C GLU A 308 13.76 -9.47 32.84
N ASP A 309 12.70 -8.68 32.71
CA ASP A 309 12.03 -8.46 31.42
C ASP A 309 12.77 -7.38 30.60
N TRP A 310 13.09 -6.24 31.22
CA TRP A 310 13.90 -5.19 30.60
C TRP A 310 14.52 -4.22 31.61
N HIS A 311 15.59 -3.55 31.19
CA HIS A 311 16.21 -2.44 31.91
C HIS A 311 15.75 -1.08 31.38
N GLU A 312 16.04 -0.02 32.14
CA GLU A 312 15.91 1.36 31.67
C GLU A 312 16.68 1.56 30.34
N GLY A 313 16.08 2.30 29.42
CA GLY A 313 16.62 2.55 28.08
C GLY A 313 16.42 1.40 27.08
N TYR A 314 15.86 0.25 27.51
CA TYR A 314 15.55 -0.85 26.61
C TYR A 314 14.53 -0.41 25.53
N ARG A 315 14.80 -0.74 24.27
CA ARG A 315 13.90 -0.39 23.17
C ARG A 315 12.75 -1.38 23.06
N LEU A 316 11.57 -0.95 23.51
CA LEU A 316 10.32 -1.73 23.45
C LEU A 316 9.78 -1.84 22.03
N ALA A 317 9.91 -0.77 21.24
CA ALA A 317 9.45 -0.73 19.86
C ALA A 317 10.30 0.23 19.01
N VAL A 318 10.34 -0.03 17.70
CA VAL A 318 11.03 0.83 16.73
C VAL A 318 10.10 1.94 16.21
N GLU A 319 10.67 2.98 15.63
CA GLU A 319 9.91 3.95 14.81
C GLU A 319 9.10 3.22 13.73
N GLY A 320 7.92 3.73 13.39
CA GLY A 320 7.03 3.09 12.41
C GLY A 320 6.15 1.98 12.99
N THR A 321 6.30 1.65 14.27
CA THR A 321 5.41 0.70 14.97
C THR A 321 4.05 1.33 15.25
N ALA A 322 2.97 0.62 14.91
CA ALA A 322 1.61 1.08 15.17
C ALA A 322 1.31 1.14 16.68
N VAL A 323 0.58 2.17 17.11
CA VAL A 323 0.07 2.27 18.48
C VAL A 323 -1.15 1.35 18.63
N THR A 324 -0.89 0.14 19.14
CA THR A 324 -1.88 -0.90 19.42
C THR A 324 -2.15 -1.02 20.92
N PRO A 325 -3.22 -1.71 21.36
CA PRO A 325 -3.44 -1.97 22.78
C PRO A 325 -2.24 -2.66 23.47
N ALA A 326 -1.57 -3.58 22.76
CA ALA A 326 -0.37 -4.24 23.27
C ALA A 326 0.79 -3.27 23.48
N LEU A 327 1.03 -2.36 22.53
CA LEU A 327 2.06 -1.32 22.68
C LEU A 327 1.73 -0.40 23.87
N VAL A 328 0.47 0.04 24.01
CA VAL A 328 0.04 0.89 25.12
C VAL A 328 0.25 0.19 26.47
N SER A 329 -0.07 -1.10 26.56
CA SER A 329 0.16 -1.91 27.77
C SER A 329 1.65 -2.00 28.11
N ALA A 330 2.49 -2.40 27.14
CA ALA A 330 3.93 -2.51 27.34
C ALA A 330 4.57 -1.17 27.70
N ALA A 331 4.13 -0.08 27.06
CA ALA A 331 4.57 1.26 27.39
C ALA A 331 4.21 1.60 28.85
N ALA A 332 2.96 1.39 29.27
CA ALA A 332 2.54 1.64 30.64
C ALA A 332 3.38 0.86 31.66
N SER A 333 3.68 -0.42 31.41
CA SER A 333 4.56 -1.23 32.26
C SER A 333 6.00 -0.69 32.37
N ALA A 334 6.42 0.15 31.42
CA ALA A 334 7.73 0.76 31.37
C ALA A 334 7.74 2.26 31.75
N GLU A 335 6.66 2.78 32.37
CA GLU A 335 6.37 4.22 32.63
C GLU A 335 6.36 5.12 31.37
N VAL A 336 6.13 4.46 30.24
CA VAL A 336 5.83 4.94 28.89
C VAL A 336 4.50 5.67 28.70
N THR A 337 4.24 6.87 29.23
CA THR A 337 2.88 7.48 29.07
C THR A 337 2.71 8.35 27.81
N THR A 338 3.79 8.95 27.31
CA THR A 338 3.78 9.84 26.13
C THR A 338 4.91 9.49 25.16
N ALA A 339 4.68 9.68 23.86
CA ALA A 339 5.70 9.48 22.84
C ALA A 339 5.46 10.39 21.63
N GLY A 340 6.49 10.62 20.81
CA GLY A 340 6.32 11.15 19.46
C GLY A 340 5.51 10.19 18.59
N VAL A 341 4.40 10.65 18.03
CA VAL A 341 3.52 9.87 17.15
C VAL A 341 3.09 10.65 15.91
N ARG A 342 2.75 9.92 14.84
CA ARG A 342 2.04 10.43 13.67
C ARG A 342 0.62 9.86 13.65
N GLY A 343 -0.38 10.72 13.49
CA GLY A 343 -1.80 10.34 13.55
C GLY A 343 -2.40 10.32 14.97
N PRO A 344 -3.50 9.59 15.21
CA PRO A 344 -4.22 8.76 14.23
C PRO A 344 -4.75 9.61 13.07
N VAL A 345 -4.87 9.01 11.90
CA VAL A 345 -5.39 9.69 10.70
C VAL A 345 -6.84 10.09 10.95
N ARG A 346 -7.18 11.35 10.70
CA ARG A 346 -8.52 11.92 10.86
C ARG A 346 -9.22 11.96 9.52
N ALA A 347 -10.41 11.36 9.42
CA ALA A 347 -11.18 11.33 8.18
C ALA A 347 -12.50 12.11 8.27
N HIS A 348 -12.83 12.83 7.20
CA HIS A 348 -14.17 13.36 6.94
C HIS A 348 -14.85 12.50 5.88
N VAL A 349 -16.08 12.07 6.14
CA VAL A 349 -16.85 11.22 5.21
C VAL A 349 -17.92 12.06 4.50
N ALA A 350 -17.87 12.09 3.19
CA ALA A 350 -18.91 12.67 2.36
C ALA A 350 -19.65 11.56 1.60
N VAL A 351 -20.99 11.58 1.64
CA VAL A 351 -21.85 10.69 0.84
C VAL A 351 -22.60 11.54 -0.18
N THR A 352 -22.47 11.23 -1.47
CA THR A 352 -23.15 11.93 -2.58
C THR A 352 -24.31 11.11 -3.14
N GLY A 353 -25.20 11.75 -3.89
CA GLY A 353 -26.36 11.13 -4.52
C GLY A 353 -27.68 11.64 -3.94
N ASP A 354 -28.43 12.40 -4.72
CA ASP A 354 -29.74 12.94 -4.31
C ASP A 354 -30.79 11.83 -4.05
N GLU A 355 -30.56 10.63 -4.57
CA GLU A 355 -31.37 9.44 -4.29
C GLU A 355 -31.12 8.85 -2.90
N ILE A 356 -30.00 9.19 -2.25
CA ILE A 356 -29.61 8.57 -0.98
C ILE A 356 -30.38 9.22 0.18
N ARG A 357 -31.15 8.40 0.90
CA ARG A 357 -31.90 8.83 2.07
C ARG A 357 -31.35 8.23 3.35
N ARG A 358 -30.92 9.09 4.27
CA ARG A 358 -30.41 8.71 5.59
C ARG A 358 -31.53 8.32 6.57
N GLU A 359 -32.54 9.17 6.71
CA GLU A 359 -33.57 9.01 7.75
C GLU A 359 -35.01 9.02 7.22
N GLY A 360 -35.93 8.44 7.97
CA GLY A 360 -37.36 8.37 7.63
C GLY A 360 -37.68 7.45 6.44
N PRO A 361 -38.95 7.34 6.04
CA PRO A 361 -39.39 6.41 5.00
C PRO A 361 -38.83 6.79 3.61
N LEU A 362 -38.51 5.78 2.80
CA LEU A 362 -38.08 5.99 1.42
C LEU A 362 -39.21 6.60 0.58
N ARG A 363 -38.84 7.53 -0.30
CA ARG A 363 -39.74 8.07 -1.33
C ARG A 363 -39.42 7.41 -2.66
N ARG A 364 -40.32 7.58 -3.64
CA ARG A 364 -40.10 7.08 -5.01
C ARG A 364 -38.78 7.65 -5.55
N GLY A 365 -37.96 6.76 -6.11
CA GLY A 365 -36.64 7.12 -6.66
C GLY A 365 -35.52 7.22 -5.62
N GLN A 366 -35.79 6.98 -4.33
CA GLN A 366 -34.76 7.01 -3.29
C GLN A 366 -34.33 5.60 -2.84
N THR A 367 -33.08 5.49 -2.42
CA THR A 367 -32.52 4.30 -1.76
C THR A 367 -32.03 4.65 -0.36
N ARG A 368 -31.88 3.65 0.51
CA ARG A 368 -31.41 3.84 1.89
C ARG A 368 -29.90 4.03 1.88
N ASP A 369 -29.42 4.98 2.68
CA ASP A 369 -28.00 5.02 3.07
C ASP A 369 -27.65 3.78 3.90
N ALA A 370 -27.10 2.76 3.25
CA ALA A 370 -26.71 1.50 3.85
C ALA A 370 -25.21 1.44 4.21
N LEU A 371 -24.44 2.48 3.87
CA LEU A 371 -22.99 2.50 4.07
C LEU A 371 -22.56 3.59 5.06
N GLY A 372 -23.12 4.80 4.97
CA GLY A 372 -22.79 5.93 5.83
C GLY A 372 -22.78 5.58 7.32
N PRO A 373 -23.80 4.88 7.87
CA PRO A 373 -23.83 4.50 9.28
C PRO A 373 -22.72 3.54 9.74
N VAL A 374 -22.18 2.71 8.84
CA VAL A 374 -21.19 1.67 9.17
C VAL A 374 -19.77 2.02 8.74
N LEU A 375 -19.61 2.99 7.83
CA LEU A 375 -18.30 3.38 7.29
C LEU A 375 -17.29 3.81 8.37
N PRO A 376 -17.67 4.56 9.44
CA PRO A 376 -16.75 4.88 10.52
C PRO A 376 -16.14 3.66 11.22
N GLN A 377 -16.86 2.54 11.27
CA GLN A 377 -16.36 1.30 11.89
C GLN A 377 -15.28 0.64 11.03
N PHE A 378 -15.49 0.56 9.72
CA PHE A 378 -14.48 0.06 8.77
C PHE A 378 -13.24 0.96 8.74
N LEU A 379 -13.43 2.29 8.83
CA LEU A 379 -12.32 3.24 8.93
C LEU A 379 -11.53 3.05 10.24
N SER A 380 -12.23 2.91 11.38
CA SER A 380 -11.61 2.63 12.68
C SER A 380 -10.77 1.35 12.67
N TRP A 381 -11.27 0.29 12.03
CA TRP A 381 -10.53 -0.96 11.83
C TRP A 381 -9.21 -0.75 11.06
N CYS A 382 -9.18 0.22 10.14
CA CYS A 382 -7.96 0.60 9.42
C CYS A 382 -7.06 1.59 10.19
N GLY A 383 -7.42 1.96 11.43
CA GLY A 383 -6.68 2.92 12.25
C GLY A 383 -7.03 4.39 11.97
N ILE A 384 -8.19 4.66 11.38
CA ILE A 384 -8.68 6.00 11.09
C ILE A 384 -9.75 6.43 12.10
N ARG A 385 -9.65 7.67 12.57
CA ARG A 385 -10.70 8.32 13.36
C ARG A 385 -11.58 9.17 12.45
N THR A 386 -12.85 8.79 12.29
CA THR A 386 -13.84 9.67 11.64
C THR A 386 -14.15 10.86 12.54
N VAL A 387 -14.01 12.07 12.02
CA VAL A 387 -14.21 13.32 12.79
C VAL A 387 -15.48 14.07 12.40
N ALA A 388 -15.99 13.84 11.20
CA ALA A 388 -17.21 14.44 10.70
C ALA A 388 -17.75 13.66 9.52
N ASP A 389 -19.04 13.83 9.26
CA ASP A 389 -19.70 13.28 8.09
C ASP A 389 -20.66 14.33 7.47
N THR A 390 -20.82 14.30 6.15
CA THR A 390 -21.71 15.19 5.40
C THR A 390 -22.41 14.46 4.28
N HIS A 391 -23.62 14.88 3.96
CA HIS A 391 -24.31 14.49 2.74
C HIS A 391 -24.17 15.60 1.71
N LEU A 392 -23.60 15.28 0.55
CA LEU A 392 -23.44 16.23 -0.56
C LEU A 392 -24.62 16.09 -1.51
N ARG A 393 -25.14 17.23 -1.94
CA ARG A 393 -26.12 17.29 -3.03
C ARG A 393 -25.41 17.14 -4.36
N ASP A 394 -26.09 16.63 -5.37
CA ASP A 394 -25.51 16.50 -6.71
C ASP A 394 -25.56 17.86 -7.45
N THR A 395 -24.73 18.80 -7.01
CA THR A 395 -24.51 20.09 -7.69
C THR A 395 -23.10 20.19 -8.25
N SER A 396 -22.91 20.98 -9.31
CA SER A 396 -21.62 21.14 -9.99
C SER A 396 -20.46 21.57 -9.09
N ASP A 397 -20.78 22.25 -7.98
CA ASP A 397 -19.81 22.94 -7.12
C ASP A 397 -19.66 22.28 -5.74
N SER A 398 -20.44 21.22 -5.44
CA SER A 398 -20.46 20.60 -4.11
C SER A 398 -19.10 20.01 -3.69
N PHE A 399 -18.34 19.46 -4.63
CA PHE A 399 -16.98 18.97 -4.35
C PHE A 399 -15.99 20.11 -4.13
N ASP A 400 -16.10 21.20 -4.90
CA ASP A 400 -15.27 22.40 -4.72
C ASP A 400 -15.50 23.02 -3.34
N GLU A 401 -16.77 23.12 -2.92
CA GLU A 401 -17.14 23.55 -1.57
C GLU A 401 -16.57 22.62 -0.50
N LEU A 402 -16.71 21.30 -0.66
CA LEU A 402 -16.13 20.33 0.27
C LEU A 402 -14.62 20.54 0.44
N PHE A 403 -13.88 20.63 -0.66
CA PHE A 403 -12.42 20.81 -0.62
C PHE A 403 -12.02 22.15 0.00
N ARG A 404 -12.83 23.20 -0.17
CA ARG A 404 -12.58 24.55 0.34
C ARG A 404 -12.92 24.72 1.82
N GLU A 405 -14.03 24.16 2.28
CA GLU A 405 -14.55 24.37 3.63
C GLU A 405 -13.98 23.35 4.64
N VAL A 406 -13.74 22.10 4.22
CA VAL A 406 -13.34 21.01 5.13
C VAL A 406 -11.83 20.92 5.29
N ARG A 407 -11.21 21.84 6.04
CA ARG A 407 -9.74 21.96 6.14
C ARG A 407 -9.04 21.07 7.16
N GLN A 408 -9.74 20.55 8.16
CA GLN A 408 -9.12 19.85 9.29
C GLN A 408 -8.76 18.36 9.16
N PRO A 409 -9.41 17.52 8.34
CA PRO A 409 -9.08 16.11 8.27
C PRO A 409 -7.81 15.88 7.43
N ASP A 410 -7.13 14.78 7.69
CA ASP A 410 -6.00 14.31 6.87
C ASP A 410 -6.49 13.59 5.61
N LEU A 411 -7.70 12.98 5.69
CA LEU A 411 -8.34 12.22 4.63
C LEU A 411 -9.80 12.67 4.42
N ILE A 412 -10.19 12.88 3.17
CA ILE A 412 -11.57 13.08 2.75
C ILE A 412 -12.02 11.83 1.99
N VAL A 413 -13.01 11.11 2.53
CA VAL A 413 -13.57 9.91 1.89
C VAL A 413 -14.90 10.30 1.25
N ILE A 414 -15.03 10.09 -0.07
CA ILE A 414 -16.23 10.43 -0.83
C ILE A 414 -16.87 9.14 -1.35
N VAL A 415 -18.06 8.80 -0.87
CA VAL A 415 -18.84 7.64 -1.32
C VAL A 415 -19.80 8.08 -2.42
N GLY A 416 -19.80 7.37 -3.56
CA GLY A 416 -20.76 7.58 -4.64
C GLY A 416 -20.23 8.38 -5.84
N ALA A 417 -18.99 8.84 -5.78
CA ALA A 417 -18.43 9.77 -6.76
C ALA A 417 -17.57 9.09 -7.85
N THR A 418 -17.83 7.83 -8.19
CA THR A 418 -16.99 7.07 -9.13
C THR A 418 -17.75 6.29 -10.22
N GLY A 419 -19.08 6.44 -10.30
CA GLY A 419 -19.92 5.94 -11.39
C GLY A 419 -20.75 7.04 -12.05
N GLY A 420 -21.05 6.92 -13.35
CA GLY A 420 -21.85 7.92 -14.09
C GLY A 420 -21.23 9.33 -14.08
N GLY A 421 -22.05 10.36 -14.35
CA GLY A 421 -21.60 11.75 -14.44
C GLY A 421 -21.01 12.35 -13.15
N ALA A 422 -21.28 11.74 -11.98
CA ALA A 422 -20.66 12.15 -10.70
C ALA A 422 -19.14 11.88 -10.66
N ALA A 423 -18.68 10.83 -11.36
CA ALA A 423 -17.26 10.53 -11.49
C ALA A 423 -16.50 11.61 -12.27
N ASP A 424 -17.16 12.18 -13.27
CA ASP A 424 -16.60 13.26 -14.08
C ASP A 424 -16.60 14.57 -13.29
N GLN A 425 -17.65 14.82 -12.50
CA GLN A 425 -17.71 15.98 -11.61
C GLN A 425 -16.60 15.95 -10.53
N LEU A 426 -16.38 14.81 -9.87
CA LEU A 426 -15.29 14.69 -8.90
C LEU A 426 -13.92 14.90 -9.56
N ARG A 427 -13.67 14.31 -10.74
CA ARG A 427 -12.41 14.52 -11.45
C ARG A 427 -12.21 15.97 -11.86
N ALA A 428 -13.25 16.63 -12.36
CA ALA A 428 -13.19 18.04 -12.70
C ALA A 428 -12.97 18.94 -11.47
N ALA A 429 -13.56 18.61 -10.32
CA ALA A 429 -13.32 19.34 -9.07
C ALA A 429 -11.90 19.12 -8.53
N LEU A 430 -11.36 17.90 -8.65
CA LEU A 430 -9.96 17.62 -8.32
C LEU A 430 -9.00 18.40 -9.20
N ASP A 431 -9.28 18.48 -10.51
CA ASP A 431 -8.50 19.26 -11.47
C ASP A 431 -8.52 20.77 -11.14
N ARG A 432 -9.72 21.34 -10.88
CA ARG A 432 -9.87 22.74 -10.44
C ARG A 432 -9.19 23.03 -9.10
N ALA A 433 -9.10 22.03 -8.22
CA ALA A 433 -8.39 22.14 -6.95
C ALA A 433 -6.87 21.90 -7.09
N GLU A 434 -6.37 21.72 -8.33
CA GLU A 434 -4.98 21.43 -8.66
C GLU A 434 -4.47 20.16 -7.92
N ALA A 435 -5.37 19.19 -7.70
CA ALA A 435 -5.05 17.96 -7.01
C ALA A 435 -4.27 17.00 -7.91
N ARG A 436 -3.23 16.40 -7.37
CA ARG A 436 -2.49 15.33 -8.05
C ARG A 436 -3.24 14.00 -7.89
N ILE A 437 -3.77 13.45 -8.98
CA ILE A 437 -4.31 12.08 -8.98
C ILE A 437 -3.15 11.09 -8.83
N VAL A 438 -3.18 10.30 -7.76
CA VAL A 438 -2.18 9.26 -7.44
C VAL A 438 -2.63 7.90 -7.98
N VAL A 439 -3.92 7.57 -7.82
CA VAL A 439 -4.54 6.36 -8.35
C VAL A 439 -5.87 6.76 -8.97
N GLY A 440 -6.06 6.54 -10.27
CA GLY A 440 -7.29 6.97 -10.96
C GLY A 440 -8.28 5.85 -11.30
N ARG A 441 -7.82 4.59 -11.35
CA ARG A 441 -8.63 3.37 -11.46
C ARG A 441 -7.78 2.16 -11.03
N VAL A 442 -8.41 1.11 -10.52
CA VAL A 442 -7.74 -0.15 -10.16
C VAL A 442 -8.33 -1.34 -10.94
N GLN A 443 -7.48 -2.28 -11.35
CA GLN A 443 -7.85 -3.47 -12.12
C GLN A 443 -8.42 -4.57 -11.20
N CYS A 444 -9.53 -4.28 -10.55
CA CYS A 444 -10.22 -5.24 -9.69
C CYS A 444 -11.74 -5.19 -9.83
N ARG A 445 -12.39 -6.28 -9.42
CA ARG A 445 -13.85 -6.38 -9.38
C ARG A 445 -14.33 -7.06 -8.08
N PRO A 446 -15.25 -6.43 -7.33
CA PRO A 446 -15.71 -5.04 -7.47
C PRO A 446 -14.65 -4.03 -6.99
N GLY A 447 -14.92 -2.73 -7.13
CA GLY A 447 -14.06 -1.66 -6.59
C GLY A 447 -13.05 -1.02 -7.54
N GLY A 448 -13.04 -1.43 -8.81
CA GLY A 448 -12.11 -0.85 -9.79
C GLY A 448 -12.32 0.65 -10.04
N SER A 449 -13.57 1.13 -9.96
CA SER A 449 -13.90 2.55 -10.05
C SER A 449 -13.64 3.25 -8.72
N GLN A 450 -12.39 3.64 -8.50
CA GLN A 450 -11.92 4.38 -7.33
C GLN A 450 -10.94 5.47 -7.75
N VAL A 451 -10.77 6.49 -6.90
CA VAL A 451 -9.74 7.52 -7.12
C VAL A 451 -9.06 7.86 -5.79
N THR A 452 -7.74 7.99 -5.81
CA THR A 452 -6.95 8.57 -4.71
C THR A 452 -6.18 9.76 -5.26
N ALA A 453 -6.33 10.92 -4.65
CA ALA A 453 -5.68 12.16 -5.05
C ALA A 453 -5.10 12.92 -3.85
N LEU A 454 -4.09 13.75 -4.09
CA LEU A 454 -3.45 14.61 -3.11
C LEU A 454 -3.76 16.07 -3.44
N LEU A 455 -4.39 16.77 -2.49
CA LEU A 455 -4.61 18.22 -2.61
C LEU A 455 -3.30 18.99 -2.37
N PRO A 456 -3.17 20.24 -2.87
CA PRO A 456 -1.95 21.05 -2.68
C PRO A 456 -1.57 21.29 -1.21
N ASP A 457 -2.54 21.23 -0.29
CA ASP A 457 -2.33 21.37 1.15
C ASP A 457 -1.99 20.05 1.86
N GLY A 458 -1.80 18.96 1.12
CA GLY A 458 -1.38 17.66 1.64
C GLY A 458 -2.52 16.73 2.08
N ARG A 459 -3.77 17.19 2.06
CA ARG A 459 -4.93 16.33 2.35
C ARG A 459 -5.13 15.29 1.26
N VAL A 460 -5.43 14.05 1.65
CA VAL A 460 -5.75 12.96 0.71
C VAL A 460 -7.24 12.94 0.43
N VAL A 461 -7.63 12.73 -0.82
CA VAL A 461 -9.02 12.47 -1.23
C VAL A 461 -9.14 11.04 -1.72
N LEU A 462 -10.04 10.25 -1.15
CA LEU A 462 -10.37 8.89 -1.56
C LEU A 462 -11.82 8.84 -2.06
N GLY A 463 -12.01 8.72 -3.37
CA GLY A 463 -13.31 8.46 -3.99
C GLY A 463 -13.60 6.97 -4.06
N LEU A 464 -14.71 6.56 -3.44
CA LEU A 464 -15.22 5.20 -3.37
C LEU A 464 -16.43 5.01 -4.31
N PRO A 465 -16.63 3.78 -4.82
CA PRO A 465 -17.89 3.38 -5.44
C PRO A 465 -19.13 3.71 -4.59
N GLY A 466 -20.25 4.05 -5.23
CA GLY A 466 -21.54 4.20 -4.54
C GLY A 466 -22.17 2.87 -4.11
N ASN A 467 -21.73 1.77 -4.71
CA ASN A 467 -22.19 0.44 -4.36
C ASN A 467 -21.59 0.01 -3.00
N PRO A 468 -22.39 -0.37 -1.99
CA PRO A 468 -21.89 -0.59 -0.63
C PRO A 468 -20.78 -1.63 -0.51
N TYR A 469 -20.94 -2.80 -1.12
CA TYR A 469 -19.90 -3.83 -1.05
C TYR A 469 -18.62 -3.38 -1.78
N ALA A 470 -18.76 -2.79 -2.96
CA ALA A 470 -17.61 -2.28 -3.72
C ALA A 470 -16.85 -1.19 -2.93
N ALA A 471 -17.58 -0.32 -2.22
CA ALA A 471 -17.00 0.73 -1.39
C ALA A 471 -16.19 0.15 -0.22
N VAL A 472 -16.76 -0.80 0.52
CA VAL A 472 -16.07 -1.47 1.64
C VAL A 472 -14.84 -2.22 1.17
N VAL A 473 -14.95 -2.99 0.08
CA VAL A 473 -13.80 -3.68 -0.52
C VAL A 473 -12.70 -2.68 -0.89
N THR A 474 -13.07 -1.61 -1.60
CA THR A 474 -12.12 -0.57 -2.03
C THR A 474 -11.42 0.07 -0.84
N LEU A 475 -12.19 0.39 0.21
CA LEU A 475 -11.67 0.94 1.45
C LEU A 475 -10.64 -0.02 2.06
N LEU A 476 -11.00 -1.30 2.24
CA LEU A 476 -10.14 -2.28 2.90
C LEU A 476 -8.84 -2.58 2.13
N ILE A 477 -8.82 -2.47 0.79
CA ILE A 477 -7.60 -2.70 0.01
C ILE A 477 -6.70 -1.47 -0.12
N THR A 478 -7.27 -0.26 -0.03
CA THR A 478 -6.57 1.00 -0.34
C THR A 478 -6.21 1.80 0.92
N VAL A 479 -7.12 1.91 1.89
CA VAL A 479 -6.92 2.71 3.11
C VAL A 479 -5.69 2.29 3.92
N PRO A 480 -5.35 1.01 4.11
CA PRO A 480 -4.14 0.63 4.84
C PRO A 480 -2.86 1.27 4.28
N SER A 481 -2.75 1.44 2.96
CA SER A 481 -1.60 2.11 2.34
C SER A 481 -1.63 3.63 2.54
N ILE A 482 -2.82 4.25 2.53
CA ILE A 482 -2.97 5.67 2.87
C ILE A 482 -2.54 5.92 4.32
N VAL A 483 -3.02 5.10 5.26
CA VAL A 483 -2.66 5.21 6.68
C VAL A 483 -1.17 4.96 6.88
N ALA A 484 -0.60 3.98 6.18
CA ALA A 484 0.83 3.71 6.26
C ALA A 484 1.67 4.89 5.78
N ALA A 485 1.32 5.48 4.63
CA ALA A 485 2.00 6.65 4.10
C ALA A 485 1.88 7.86 5.05
N LEU A 486 0.65 8.20 5.46
CA LEU A 486 0.39 9.35 6.34
C LEU A 486 1.02 9.21 7.72
N THR A 487 1.20 8.00 8.24
CA THR A 487 1.74 7.78 9.59
C THR A 487 3.17 7.27 9.62
N GLY A 488 3.79 7.03 8.46
CA GLY A 488 5.10 6.37 8.38
C GLY A 488 5.08 4.94 8.92
N ARG A 489 3.93 4.26 8.90
CA ARG A 489 3.79 2.90 9.43
C ARG A 489 4.44 1.92 8.48
N THR A 490 5.22 0.98 9.05
CA THR A 490 5.67 -0.20 8.31
C THR A 490 4.45 -1.05 7.94
N PRO A 491 4.15 -1.27 6.65
CA PRO A 491 3.01 -2.08 6.25
C PRO A 491 3.15 -3.51 6.79
N ALA A 492 2.05 -4.07 7.30
CA ALA A 492 2.04 -5.46 7.72
C ALA A 492 2.25 -6.39 6.50
N PRO A 493 2.90 -7.56 6.69
CA PRO A 493 3.00 -8.54 5.63
C PRO A 493 1.61 -8.99 5.18
N ARG A 494 1.45 -9.22 3.88
CA ARG A 494 0.19 -9.70 3.30
C ARG A 494 -0.10 -11.11 3.80
N GLN A 495 -1.34 -11.36 4.20
CA GLN A 495 -1.78 -12.72 4.52
C GLN A 495 -2.09 -13.43 3.21
N LEU A 496 -1.43 -14.56 2.95
CA LEU A 496 -1.65 -15.37 1.76
C LEU A 496 -2.25 -16.71 2.14
N ALA A 497 -3.21 -17.20 1.36
CA ALA A 497 -3.79 -18.52 1.54
C ALA A 497 -4.09 -19.19 0.18
N ARG A 498 -4.12 -20.52 0.18
CA ARG A 498 -4.48 -21.31 -1.01
C ARG A 498 -6.00 -21.33 -1.17
N ILE A 499 -6.47 -21.08 -2.40
CA ILE A 499 -7.90 -21.02 -2.70
C ILE A 499 -8.37 -22.31 -3.39
N ALA A 500 -9.32 -23.01 -2.78
CA ALA A 500 -9.76 -24.34 -3.22
C ALA A 500 -10.53 -24.32 -4.55
N ASN A 501 -11.25 -23.22 -4.84
CA ASN A 501 -12.08 -23.05 -6.04
C ASN A 501 -11.70 -21.78 -6.83
N ALA A 502 -10.41 -21.48 -6.96
CA ALA A 502 -9.95 -20.26 -7.61
C ALA A 502 -10.35 -20.22 -9.10
N SER A 503 -10.31 -21.37 -9.78
CA SER A 503 -10.66 -21.51 -11.19
C SER A 503 -12.14 -21.20 -11.46
N GLU A 504 -13.03 -21.51 -10.52
CA GLU A 504 -14.47 -21.23 -10.58
C GLU A 504 -14.76 -19.72 -10.55
N VAL A 505 -13.97 -18.96 -9.79
CA VAL A 505 -14.28 -17.55 -9.48
C VAL A 505 -13.37 -16.55 -10.20
N SER A 506 -12.22 -16.98 -10.71
CA SER A 506 -11.27 -16.14 -11.43
C SER A 506 -11.90 -15.48 -12.67
N GLY A 507 -11.25 -14.44 -13.19
CA GLY A 507 -11.71 -13.76 -14.40
C GLY A 507 -10.61 -12.90 -15.01
N ASN A 508 -10.98 -11.93 -15.85
CA ASN A 508 -10.01 -11.08 -16.57
C ASN A 508 -9.40 -9.95 -15.71
N ALA A 509 -9.70 -9.92 -14.42
CA ALA A 509 -9.19 -8.95 -13.44
C ALA A 509 -9.25 -9.58 -12.05
N THR A 510 -8.50 -9.03 -11.08
CA THR A 510 -8.53 -9.53 -9.70
C THR A 510 -9.96 -9.50 -9.15
N ARG A 511 -10.46 -10.65 -8.69
CA ARG A 511 -11.78 -10.79 -8.09
C ARG A 511 -11.66 -10.70 -6.59
N ILE A 512 -12.43 -9.81 -5.99
CA ILE A 512 -12.45 -9.61 -4.54
C ILE A 512 -13.77 -10.12 -4.01
N LEU A 513 -13.69 -11.21 -3.25
CA LEU A 513 -14.85 -12.02 -2.90
C LEU A 513 -14.74 -12.49 -1.43
N PRO A 514 -15.85 -12.68 -0.72
CA PRO A 514 -15.82 -13.24 0.63
C PRO A 514 -15.27 -14.66 0.61
N ALA A 515 -14.50 -15.00 1.64
CA ALA A 515 -13.86 -16.30 1.77
C ALA A 515 -14.07 -16.88 3.18
N VAL A 516 -14.09 -18.21 3.26
CA VAL A 516 -14.18 -18.97 4.50
C VAL A 516 -13.08 -20.03 4.57
N PRO A 517 -12.49 -20.28 5.74
CA PRO A 517 -11.53 -21.36 5.90
C PRO A 517 -12.22 -22.73 5.80
N GLN A 518 -11.48 -23.72 5.34
CA GLN A 518 -11.91 -25.11 5.26
C GLN A 518 -11.10 -26.01 6.21
N PRO A 519 -11.62 -27.19 6.62
CA PRO A 519 -10.93 -28.09 7.53
C PRO A 519 -9.57 -28.63 7.03
N ASP A 520 -9.35 -28.61 5.71
CA ASP A 520 -8.10 -29.03 5.05
C ASP A 520 -7.02 -27.92 5.03
N GLY A 521 -7.32 -26.75 5.61
CA GLY A 521 -6.42 -25.59 5.64
C GLY A 521 -6.47 -24.71 4.39
N MET A 522 -7.27 -25.07 3.37
CA MET A 522 -7.53 -24.20 2.23
C MET A 522 -8.65 -23.21 2.55
N TRP A 523 -8.84 -22.25 1.65
CA TRP A 523 -9.94 -21.29 1.72
C TRP A 523 -10.88 -21.46 0.54
N ARG A 524 -12.18 -21.41 0.80
CA ARG A 524 -13.20 -21.43 -0.25
C ARG A 524 -13.79 -20.04 -0.41
N VAL A 525 -13.91 -19.62 -1.66
CA VAL A 525 -14.44 -18.31 -2.05
C VAL A 525 -15.90 -18.46 -2.48
N ASP A 526 -16.75 -17.50 -2.09
CA ASP A 526 -18.14 -17.45 -2.50
C ASP A 526 -18.26 -16.98 -3.98
N PRO A 527 -18.78 -17.81 -4.90
CA PRO A 527 -18.92 -17.44 -6.31
C PRO A 527 -20.06 -16.44 -6.56
N GLY A 528 -21.03 -16.36 -5.64
CA GLY A 528 -22.31 -15.67 -5.83
C GLY A 528 -22.43 -14.40 -5.00
N ILE A 529 -21.81 -13.31 -5.45
CA ILE A 529 -21.84 -12.05 -4.70
C ILE A 529 -22.94 -11.07 -5.13
N ARG A 530 -23.70 -10.59 -4.14
CA ARG A 530 -24.59 -9.42 -4.30
C ARG A 530 -23.93 -8.19 -3.72
N THR A 531 -23.74 -7.17 -4.55
CA THR A 531 -22.93 -6.00 -4.19
C THR A 531 -23.75 -4.84 -3.61
N ALA A 532 -25.08 -4.85 -3.80
CA ALA A 532 -25.98 -3.78 -3.36
C ALA A 532 -26.08 -3.58 -1.84
N HIS A 533 -25.54 -4.52 -1.05
CA HIS A 533 -25.57 -4.53 0.41
C HIS A 533 -24.41 -5.37 0.96
N LEU A 534 -24.19 -5.32 2.26
CA LEU A 534 -23.13 -6.09 2.94
C LEU A 534 -23.56 -7.50 3.40
N ALA A 535 -24.77 -7.97 3.07
CA ALA A 535 -25.23 -9.27 3.55
C ALA A 535 -24.32 -10.45 3.15
N GLY A 536 -23.60 -10.36 2.02
CA GLY A 536 -22.68 -11.40 1.55
C GLY A 536 -21.41 -11.57 2.40
N ILE A 537 -21.14 -10.67 3.35
CA ILE A 537 -20.01 -10.78 4.30
C ILE A 537 -20.45 -11.14 5.72
N ILE A 538 -21.74 -11.40 5.95
CA ILE A 538 -22.22 -11.93 7.22
C ILE A 538 -21.60 -13.33 7.41
N ASP A 539 -21.04 -13.58 8.59
CA ASP A 539 -20.35 -14.83 8.94
C ASP A 539 -19.18 -15.19 8.00
N ARG A 540 -18.53 -14.17 7.43
CA ARG A 540 -17.31 -14.32 6.62
C ARG A 540 -16.11 -13.78 7.37
N GLU A 541 -14.99 -14.47 7.22
CA GLU A 541 -13.79 -14.19 8.00
C GLU A 541 -12.83 -13.23 7.29
N ALA A 542 -12.81 -13.29 5.96
CA ALA A 542 -11.94 -12.50 5.12
C ALA A 542 -12.54 -12.27 3.73
N LEU A 543 -11.92 -11.35 3.00
CA LEU A 543 -12.05 -11.20 1.56
C LEU A 543 -10.81 -11.81 0.89
N ALA A 544 -10.98 -12.62 -0.14
CA ALA A 544 -9.89 -13.11 -0.98
C ALA A 544 -9.75 -12.24 -2.23
N LEU A 545 -8.52 -11.83 -2.54
CA LEU A 545 -8.14 -11.15 -3.77
C LEU A 545 -7.62 -12.21 -4.77
N VAL A 546 -8.54 -12.86 -5.47
CA VAL A 546 -8.24 -13.93 -6.43
C VAL A 546 -7.68 -13.33 -7.72
N PRO A 547 -6.43 -13.63 -8.11
CA PRO A 547 -5.82 -13.11 -9.33
C PRO A 547 -6.58 -13.48 -10.61
N ALA A 548 -6.32 -12.73 -11.68
CA ALA A 548 -6.84 -13.08 -12.99
C ALA A 548 -6.25 -14.42 -13.46
N GLY A 549 -7.08 -15.31 -14.00
CA GLY A 549 -6.65 -16.63 -14.48
C GLY A 549 -6.16 -17.61 -13.41
N ALA A 550 -6.43 -17.36 -12.12
CA ALA A 550 -6.00 -18.24 -11.04
C ALA A 550 -6.58 -19.66 -11.15
N ALA A 551 -5.77 -20.67 -10.82
CA ALA A 551 -6.12 -22.08 -10.75
C ALA A 551 -6.37 -22.54 -9.31
N ASP A 552 -7.08 -23.66 -9.14
CA ASP A 552 -7.35 -24.22 -7.83
C ASP A 552 -6.05 -24.56 -7.09
N GLY A 553 -5.95 -24.14 -5.84
CA GLY A 553 -4.75 -24.28 -5.02
C GLY A 553 -3.78 -23.10 -5.10
N ASP A 554 -3.97 -22.14 -6.00
CA ASP A 554 -3.15 -20.93 -6.08
C ASP A 554 -3.27 -20.06 -4.83
N LEU A 555 -2.20 -19.32 -4.54
CA LEU A 555 -2.17 -18.35 -3.45
C LEU A 555 -2.93 -17.08 -3.83
N ALA A 556 -3.81 -16.64 -2.94
CA ALA A 556 -4.46 -15.33 -2.99
C ALA A 556 -4.20 -14.55 -1.69
N GLU A 557 -4.22 -13.23 -1.78
CA GLU A 557 -4.18 -12.38 -0.60
C GLU A 557 -5.54 -12.43 0.12
N LEU A 558 -5.49 -12.60 1.45
CA LEU A 558 -6.63 -12.49 2.34
C LEU A 558 -6.60 -11.14 3.06
N VAL A 559 -7.74 -10.47 3.04
CA VAL A 559 -8.00 -9.24 3.80
C VAL A 559 -9.01 -9.57 4.90
N PRO A 560 -8.60 -9.61 6.18
CA PRO A 560 -9.49 -9.93 7.29
C PRO A 560 -10.66 -8.94 7.36
N LEU A 561 -11.86 -9.46 7.63
CA LEU A 561 -13.05 -8.65 7.86
C LEU A 561 -13.16 -8.24 9.34
N PRO A 562 -13.71 -7.05 9.63
CA PRO A 562 -14.01 -6.64 11.00
C PRO A 562 -14.93 -7.62 11.71
N ARG A 563 -14.64 -7.91 12.99
CA ARG A 563 -15.49 -8.72 13.89
C ARG A 563 -15.84 -7.96 15.15
#